data_AF-A0A2H4SH43-F1
#
_entry.id   AF-A0A2H4SH43-F1
#
_cell.length_a   1.000
_cell.length_b   1.000
_cell.length_c   1.000
_cell.angle_alpha   90.00
_cell.angle_beta   90.00
_cell.angle_gamma   90.00
#
_symmetry.space_group_name_H-M   'P 1'
#
loop_
_entity.id
_entity.type
_entity.pdbx_description
1 polymer ?
#
loop_
_entity_poly.entity_id
_entity_poly.type
_entity_poly.pdbx_seq_one_letter_code
_entity_poly.pdbx_strand_id
1 'polypeptide(L)'
;MGGFATTLLSVSLAMMNFRGVSVQTMFVGNLCFVACIGLLISAQWAMVQGDTFTYTVLTAFGLFYGGYGAVMIPWFGVVEAYGGYTSEFYNSFGFFILTWAILNLFFLMASIRISIVYIMVFVCIELCLVIDASSQFAKADGYDMTYTKMQKAAGAFGFLASILGYYSTAHYLLADGFGFHLPMGDTSARFKSRANNTAKDLEA
;
A
#
# COMPACT_ATOMS: atom_id res chain seq x y z
N MET A 1 5.28 1.62 9.51
CA MET A 1 4.15 0.67 9.47
C MET A 1 2.87 1.23 10.05
N GLY A 2 2.85 1.74 11.29
CA GLY A 2 1.63 2.29 11.90
C GLY A 2 0.96 3.39 11.05
N GLY A 3 1.71 4.40 10.61
CA GLY A 3 1.16 5.48 9.77
C GLY A 3 0.63 5.01 8.41
N PHE A 4 1.26 4.00 7.81
CA PHE A 4 0.79 3.33 6.59
C PHE A 4 -0.57 2.67 6.86
N ALA A 5 -0.67 1.86 7.91
CA ALA A 5 -1.90 1.15 8.27
C ALA A 5 -3.05 2.10 8.60
N THR A 6 -2.78 3.16 9.36
CA THR A 6 -3.78 4.18 9.72
C THR A 6 -4.31 4.90 8.49
N THR A 7 -3.44 5.32 7.59
CA THR A 7 -3.85 6.03 6.38
C THR A 7 -4.65 5.11 5.45
N LEU A 8 -4.14 3.91 5.19
CA LEU A 8 -4.82 2.94 4.33
C LEU A 8 -6.19 2.55 4.89
N LEU A 9 -6.29 2.25 6.20
CA LEU A 9 -7.57 1.92 6.82
C LEU A 9 -8.60 3.03 6.61
N SER A 10 -8.19 4.29 6.82
CA SER A 10 -9.10 5.43 6.70
C SER A 10 -9.67 5.59 5.29
N VAL A 11 -8.83 5.43 4.26
CA VAL A 11 -9.24 5.46 2.85
C VAL A 11 -10.11 4.25 2.51
N SER A 12 -9.71 3.05 2.93
CA SER A 12 -10.44 1.81 2.68
C SER A 12 -11.85 1.79 3.26
N LEU A 13 -12.05 2.35 4.45
CA LEU A 13 -13.39 2.48 5.05
C LEU A 13 -14.32 3.35 4.19
N ALA A 14 -13.80 4.43 3.60
CA ALA A 14 -14.58 5.27 2.70
C ALA A 14 -14.80 4.62 1.33
N MET A 15 -13.81 3.92 0.77
CA MET A 15 -14.00 3.12 -0.46
C MET A 15 -15.10 2.05 -0.28
N MET A 16 -15.22 1.47 0.91
CA MET A 16 -16.27 0.51 1.25
C MET A 16 -17.63 1.16 1.58
N ASN A 17 -17.73 2.49 1.58
CA ASN A 17 -18.89 3.26 2.04
C ASN A 17 -19.33 2.94 3.47
N PHE A 18 -18.37 2.68 4.36
CA PHE A 18 -18.67 2.37 5.76
C PHE A 18 -19.36 3.57 6.42
N ARG A 19 -20.48 3.32 7.11
CA ARG A 19 -21.36 4.36 7.68
C ARG A 19 -21.85 5.41 6.67
N GLY A 20 -21.94 5.06 5.38
CA GLY A 20 -22.41 5.97 4.34
C GLY A 20 -21.40 7.04 3.93
N VAL A 21 -20.13 6.96 4.39
CA VAL A 21 -19.07 7.89 4.01
C VAL A 21 -18.40 7.40 2.73
N SER A 22 -18.53 8.17 1.64
CA SER A 22 -17.90 7.88 0.34
C SER A 22 -16.86 8.92 -0.09
N VAL A 23 -16.88 10.10 0.52
CA VAL A 23 -15.98 11.21 0.20
C VAL A 23 -14.68 11.05 0.99
N GLN A 24 -13.56 11.04 0.27
CA GLN A 24 -12.24 10.76 0.86
C GLN A 24 -11.46 12.02 1.28
N THR A 25 -11.95 13.22 0.97
CA THR A 25 -11.22 14.48 1.18
C THR A 25 -10.82 14.73 2.64
N MET A 26 -11.58 14.22 3.62
CA MET A 26 -11.20 14.30 5.04
C MET A 26 -9.87 13.58 5.33
N PHE A 27 -9.53 12.54 4.56
CA PHE A 27 -8.32 11.75 4.77
C PHE A 27 -7.08 12.35 4.09
N VAL A 28 -7.22 13.48 3.38
CA VAL A 28 -6.08 14.25 2.85
C VAL A 28 -5.07 14.58 3.96
N GLY A 29 -5.53 14.88 5.18
CA GLY A 29 -4.64 15.08 6.31
C GLY A 29 -3.76 13.85 6.60
N ASN A 30 -4.34 12.65 6.58
CA ASN A 30 -3.58 11.41 6.75
C ASN A 30 -2.63 11.18 5.56
N LEU A 31 -3.11 11.38 4.33
CA LEU A 31 -2.33 11.21 3.11
C LEU A 31 -1.07 12.09 3.09
N CYS A 32 -1.20 13.37 3.44
CA CYS A 32 -0.10 14.33 3.42
C CYS A 32 0.83 14.23 4.64
N PHE A 33 0.28 14.14 5.85
CA PHE A 33 1.10 14.25 7.06
C PHE A 33 1.53 12.88 7.60
N VAL A 34 0.59 11.96 7.78
CA VAL A 34 0.88 10.66 8.41
C VAL A 34 1.60 9.74 7.42
N ALA A 35 1.05 9.62 6.21
CA ALA A 35 1.61 8.78 5.18
C ALA A 35 2.79 9.45 4.47
N CYS A 36 2.61 10.58 3.79
CA CYS A 36 3.70 11.16 3.01
C CYS A 36 4.87 11.59 3.90
N ILE A 37 4.69 12.60 4.75
CA ILE A 37 5.79 13.10 5.60
C ILE A 37 6.24 12.04 6.61
N GLY A 38 5.30 11.41 7.32
CA GLY A 38 5.61 10.43 8.35
C GLY A 38 6.35 9.20 7.84
N LEU A 39 5.96 8.63 6.69
CA LEU A 39 6.68 7.47 6.13
C LEU A 39 8.03 7.88 5.54
N LEU A 40 8.15 9.06 4.93
CA LEU A 40 9.44 9.55 4.43
C LEU A 40 10.45 9.75 5.56
N ILE A 41 10.03 10.32 6.69
CA ILE A 41 10.87 10.43 7.89
C ILE A 41 11.23 9.03 8.40
N SER A 42 10.24 8.13 8.54
CA SER A 42 10.46 6.75 9.00
C SER A 42 11.43 5.99 8.09
N ALA A 43 11.38 6.23 6.78
CA ALA A 43 12.28 5.61 5.82
C ALA A 43 13.74 5.97 6.11
N GLN A 44 14.04 7.23 6.42
CA GLN A 44 15.43 7.65 6.71
C GLN A 44 16.03 6.85 7.87
N TRP A 45 15.24 6.58 8.90
CA TRP A 45 15.67 5.74 10.03
C TRP A 45 15.88 4.27 9.63
N ALA A 46 15.08 3.74 8.72
CA ALA A 46 15.30 2.40 8.17
C ALA A 46 16.63 2.32 7.39
N MET A 47 16.98 3.38 6.64
CA MET A 47 18.29 3.47 5.98
C MET A 47 19.45 3.48 6.98
N VAL A 48 19.33 4.23 8.09
CA VAL A 48 20.34 4.25 9.16
C VAL A 48 20.54 2.86 9.79
N GLN A 49 19.48 2.07 9.89
CA GLN A 49 19.55 0.67 10.36
C GLN A 49 20.08 -0.31 9.29
N GLY A 50 20.34 0.15 8.07
CA GLY A 50 20.76 -0.69 6.94
C GLY A 50 19.62 -1.48 6.27
N ASP A 51 18.37 -1.24 6.66
CA ASP A 51 17.21 -1.90 6.06
C ASP A 51 16.77 -1.17 4.78
N THR A 52 17.44 -1.54 3.68
CA THR A 52 17.19 -0.97 2.35
C THR A 52 15.80 -1.33 1.81
N PHE A 53 15.27 -2.51 2.18
CA PHE A 53 13.93 -2.93 1.75
C PHE A 53 12.87 -2.02 2.37
N THR A 54 12.91 -1.87 3.70
CA THR A 54 11.97 -1.01 4.41
C THR A 54 12.11 0.45 4.00
N TYR A 55 13.34 0.96 3.82
CA TYR A 55 13.56 2.30 3.27
C TYR A 55 12.82 2.51 1.93
N THR A 56 13.01 1.59 1.00
CA THR A 56 12.45 1.69 -0.37
C THR A 56 10.92 1.63 -0.33
N VAL A 57 10.37 0.69 0.44
CA VAL A 57 8.92 0.50 0.60
C VAL A 57 8.26 1.71 1.25
N LEU A 58 8.80 2.20 2.37
CA LEU A 58 8.22 3.33 3.09
C LEU A 58 8.30 4.63 2.27
N THR A 59 9.42 4.85 1.57
CA THR A 59 9.58 6.00 0.67
C THR A 59 8.57 5.94 -0.47
N ALA A 60 8.45 4.79 -1.15
CA ALA A 60 7.53 4.61 -2.25
C ALA A 60 6.07 4.84 -1.83
N PHE A 61 5.61 4.22 -0.74
CA PHE A 61 4.25 4.44 -0.27
C PHE A 61 4.00 5.85 0.26
N GLY A 62 4.99 6.47 0.92
CA GLY A 62 4.91 7.87 1.32
C GLY A 62 4.64 8.79 0.13
N LEU A 63 5.41 8.62 -0.95
CA LEU A 63 5.25 9.40 -2.17
C LEU A 63 3.96 9.07 -2.93
N PHE A 64 3.55 7.80 -2.97
CA PHE A 64 2.26 7.40 -3.52
C PHE A 64 1.10 8.14 -2.83
N TYR A 65 1.04 8.09 -1.49
CA TYR A 65 -0.02 8.78 -0.75
C TYR A 65 0.06 10.30 -0.86
N GLY A 66 1.28 10.86 -0.94
CA GLY A 66 1.48 12.28 -1.24
C GLY A 66 0.90 12.68 -2.59
N GLY A 67 1.17 11.89 -3.63
CA GLY A 67 0.60 12.08 -4.97
C GLY A 67 -0.92 11.92 -4.98
N TYR A 68 -1.45 10.90 -4.31
CA TYR A 68 -2.89 10.67 -4.18
C TYR A 68 -3.58 11.84 -3.46
N GLY A 69 -2.97 12.36 -2.39
CA GLY A 69 -3.44 13.56 -1.68
C GLY A 69 -3.43 14.81 -2.57
N ALA A 70 -2.39 14.99 -3.39
CA ALA A 70 -2.30 16.12 -4.31
C ALA A 70 -3.44 16.15 -5.34
N VAL A 71 -3.88 14.99 -5.83
CA VAL A 71 -5.06 14.88 -6.72
C VAL A 71 -6.35 15.37 -6.04
N MET A 72 -6.50 15.12 -4.74
CA MET A 72 -7.71 15.46 -3.97
C MET A 72 -7.78 16.91 -3.51
N ILE A 73 -6.63 17.57 -3.44
CA ILE A 73 -6.50 18.94 -2.95
C ILE A 73 -6.82 19.91 -4.11
N PRO A 74 -7.88 20.74 -4.01
CA PRO A 74 -8.32 21.56 -5.14
C PRO A 74 -7.26 22.55 -5.65
N TRP A 75 -6.44 23.13 -4.76
CA TRP A 75 -5.45 24.15 -5.17
C TRP A 75 -4.28 23.61 -5.99
N PHE A 76 -4.07 22.29 -6.06
CA PHE A 76 -3.11 21.71 -7.01
C PHE A 76 -3.65 21.72 -8.46
N GLY A 77 -4.94 21.99 -8.68
CA GLY A 77 -5.50 22.18 -10.01
C GLY A 77 -5.54 20.93 -10.88
N VAL A 78 -5.27 19.73 -10.33
CA VAL A 78 -5.18 18.49 -11.13
C VAL A 78 -6.50 18.21 -11.84
N VAL A 79 -7.62 18.17 -11.11
CA VAL A 79 -8.96 17.90 -11.70
C VAL A 79 -9.38 19.04 -12.63
N GLU A 80 -9.03 20.29 -12.30
CA GLU A 80 -9.36 21.46 -13.11
C GLU A 80 -8.67 21.44 -14.47
N ALA A 81 -7.43 20.96 -14.55
CA ALA A 81 -6.69 20.83 -15.80
C ALA A 81 -7.38 19.90 -16.83
N TYR A 82 -8.19 18.95 -16.37
CA TYR A 82 -9.01 18.08 -17.22
C TYR A 82 -10.42 18.65 -17.50
N GLY A 83 -10.75 19.84 -16.99
CA GLY A 83 -12.10 20.41 -17.05
C GLY A 83 -13.11 19.72 -16.11
N GLY A 84 -12.65 19.01 -15.08
CA GLY A 84 -13.47 18.25 -14.14
C GLY A 84 -13.20 16.74 -14.19
N TYR A 85 -14.16 15.95 -13.70
CA TYR A 85 -14.08 14.49 -13.67
C TYR A 85 -14.46 13.88 -15.04
N THR A 86 -13.61 14.09 -16.04
CA THR A 86 -13.79 13.56 -17.40
C THR A 86 -13.31 12.12 -17.53
N SER A 87 -13.65 11.44 -18.62
CA SER A 87 -13.09 10.11 -18.93
C SER A 87 -11.56 10.15 -19.05
N GLU A 88 -10.98 11.25 -19.54
CA GLU A 88 -9.54 11.44 -19.62
C GLU A 88 -8.90 11.53 -18.22
N PHE A 89 -9.53 12.25 -17.29
CA PHE A 89 -9.10 12.27 -15.88
C PHE A 89 -9.10 10.85 -15.29
N TYR A 90 -10.20 10.12 -15.45
CA TYR A 90 -10.32 8.77 -14.88
C TYR A 90 -9.32 7.79 -15.49
N ASN A 91 -9.07 7.85 -16.81
CA ASN A 91 -8.01 7.06 -17.44
C ASN A 91 -6.63 7.43 -16.89
N SER A 92 -6.33 8.72 -16.77
CA SER A 92 -5.05 9.19 -16.21
C SER A 92 -4.87 8.75 -14.75
N PHE A 93 -5.94 8.80 -13.96
CA PHE A 93 -5.92 8.36 -12.57
C PHE A 93 -5.73 6.84 -12.45
N GLY A 94 -6.38 6.07 -13.33
CA GLY A 94 -6.14 4.63 -13.44
C GLY A 94 -4.68 4.31 -13.79
N PHE A 95 -4.06 5.03 -14.73
CA PHE A 95 -2.63 4.86 -15.05
C PHE A 95 -1.72 5.19 -13.87
N PHE A 96 -2.02 6.25 -13.12
CA PHE A 96 -1.29 6.59 -11.91
C PHE A 96 -1.30 5.41 -10.94
N ILE A 97 -2.47 4.91 -10.56
CA ILE A 97 -2.62 3.80 -9.59
C ILE A 97 -1.97 2.51 -10.12
N LEU A 98 -2.16 2.19 -11.40
CA LEU A 98 -1.63 0.98 -12.02
C LEU A 98 -0.09 0.97 -12.03
N THR A 99 0.55 2.11 -12.26
CA THR A 99 2.01 2.23 -12.23
C THR A 99 2.56 1.90 -10.83
N TRP A 100 1.86 2.33 -9.78
CA TRP A 100 2.20 1.96 -8.40
C TRP A 100 1.91 0.49 -8.09
N ALA A 101 0.89 -0.12 -8.70
CA ALA A 101 0.68 -1.57 -8.61
C ALA A 101 1.88 -2.35 -9.18
N ILE A 102 2.39 -1.93 -10.35
CA ILE A 102 3.59 -2.54 -10.93
C ILE A 102 4.79 -2.46 -9.97
N LEU A 103 5.01 -1.31 -9.33
CA LEU A 103 6.07 -1.18 -8.32
C LEU A 103 5.83 -2.10 -7.12
N ASN A 104 4.58 -2.18 -6.64
CA ASN A 104 4.18 -3.04 -5.54
C ASN A 104 4.42 -4.53 -5.83
N LEU A 105 4.27 -4.98 -7.08
CA LEU A 105 4.61 -6.34 -7.50
C LEU A 105 6.08 -6.68 -7.23
N PHE A 106 7.00 -5.73 -7.42
CA PHE A 106 8.42 -5.94 -7.06
C PHE A 106 8.62 -6.06 -5.55
N PHE A 107 7.90 -5.26 -4.75
CA PHE A 107 7.93 -5.39 -3.30
C PHE A 107 7.34 -6.73 -2.83
N LEU A 108 6.25 -7.18 -3.46
CA LEU A 108 5.68 -8.50 -3.21
C LEU A 108 6.72 -9.60 -3.47
N MET A 109 7.37 -9.59 -4.63
CA MET A 109 8.41 -10.57 -4.96
C MET A 109 9.57 -10.56 -3.95
N ALA A 110 10.05 -9.38 -3.57
CA ALA A 110 11.12 -9.25 -2.58
C ALA A 110 10.68 -9.72 -1.17
N SER A 111 9.42 -9.49 -0.79
CA SER A 111 8.86 -9.85 0.52
C SER A 111 8.77 -11.35 0.77
N ILE A 112 8.77 -12.17 -0.29
CA ILE A 112 8.72 -13.64 -0.21
C ILE A 112 9.84 -14.20 0.68
N ARG A 113 10.99 -13.51 0.74
CA ARG A 113 12.13 -13.91 1.57
C ARG A 113 12.15 -13.33 2.98
N ILE A 114 11.15 -12.51 3.34
CA ILE A 114 11.10 -11.78 4.61
C ILE A 114 10.15 -12.47 5.58
N SER A 115 8.83 -12.39 5.34
CA SER A 115 7.85 -13.00 6.24
C SER A 115 6.50 -13.22 5.56
N ILE A 116 5.73 -14.19 6.05
CA ILE A 116 4.37 -14.47 5.54
C ILE A 116 3.46 -13.25 5.73
N VAL A 117 3.58 -12.54 6.85
CA VAL A 117 2.77 -11.33 7.09
C VAL A 117 3.07 -10.25 6.06
N TYR A 118 4.34 -10.01 5.71
CA TYR A 118 4.70 -9.05 4.67
C TYR A 118 4.17 -9.48 3.30
N ILE A 119 4.30 -10.77 2.94
CA ILE A 119 3.73 -11.31 1.70
C ILE A 119 2.23 -11.01 1.64
N MET A 120 1.48 -11.30 2.72
CA MET A 120 0.04 -11.04 2.77
C MET A 120 -0.29 -9.54 2.66
N VAL A 121 0.49 -8.67 3.31
CA VAL A 121 0.34 -7.20 3.16
C VAL A 121 0.46 -6.82 1.69
N PHE A 122 1.55 -7.21 1.01
CA PHE A 122 1.78 -6.82 -0.37
C PHE A 122 0.80 -7.46 -1.36
N VAL A 123 0.33 -8.69 -1.12
CA VAL A 123 -0.75 -9.31 -1.92
C VAL A 123 -2.06 -8.52 -1.78
N CYS A 124 -2.45 -8.17 -0.56
CA CYS A 124 -3.66 -7.37 -0.34
C CYS A 124 -3.53 -5.98 -0.97
N ILE A 125 -2.37 -5.33 -0.87
CA ILE A 125 -2.12 -4.05 -1.54
C ILE A 125 -2.18 -4.22 -3.07
N GLU A 126 -1.58 -5.28 -3.62
CA GLU A 126 -1.59 -5.54 -5.06
C GLU A 126 -3.02 -5.64 -5.59
N LEU A 127 -3.84 -6.46 -4.94
CA LEU A 127 -5.25 -6.62 -5.28
C LEU A 127 -6.03 -5.30 -5.11
N CYS A 128 -5.73 -4.54 -4.06
CA CYS A 128 -6.32 -3.21 -3.86
C CYS A 128 -6.01 -2.28 -5.03
N LEU A 129 -4.73 -2.11 -5.39
CA LEU A 129 -4.30 -1.18 -6.43
C LEU A 129 -4.78 -1.59 -7.82
N VAL A 130 -4.70 -2.88 -8.17
CA VAL A 130 -5.15 -3.38 -9.48
C VAL A 130 -6.65 -3.21 -9.65
N ILE A 131 -7.45 -3.52 -8.62
CA ILE A 131 -8.90 -3.36 -8.68
C ILE A 131 -9.28 -1.88 -8.68
N ASP A 132 -8.61 -1.02 -7.90
CA ASP A 132 -8.85 0.42 -7.88
C ASP A 132 -8.54 1.05 -9.26
N ALA A 133 -7.35 0.77 -9.82
CA ALA A 133 -7.00 1.24 -11.16
C ALA A 133 -8.02 0.80 -12.21
N SER A 134 -8.39 -0.49 -12.20
CA SER A 134 -9.39 -1.04 -13.12
C SER A 134 -10.77 -0.39 -12.94
N SER A 135 -11.12 0.00 -11.71
CA SER A 135 -12.36 0.72 -11.44
C SER A 135 -12.34 2.10 -12.10
N GLN A 136 -11.21 2.82 -12.09
CA GLN A 136 -11.10 4.13 -12.74
C GLN A 136 -11.31 4.00 -14.25
N PHE A 137 -10.75 2.97 -14.90
CA PHE A 137 -11.02 2.71 -16.32
C PHE A 137 -12.50 2.40 -16.57
N ALA A 138 -13.13 1.54 -15.75
CA ALA A 138 -14.55 1.26 -15.86
C ALA A 138 -15.42 2.53 -15.68
N LYS A 139 -14.98 3.47 -14.82
CA LYS A 139 -15.62 4.77 -14.65
C LYS A 139 -15.46 5.66 -15.87
N ALA A 140 -14.29 5.66 -16.51
CA ALA A 140 -14.04 6.37 -17.75
C ALA A 140 -14.94 5.90 -18.90
N ASP A 141 -15.24 4.59 -18.93
CA ASP A 141 -16.13 3.95 -19.91
C ASP A 141 -17.63 4.11 -19.59
N GLY A 142 -17.98 4.80 -18.50
CA GLY A 142 -19.37 5.06 -18.10
C GLY A 142 -20.04 3.94 -17.28
N TYR A 143 -19.29 2.94 -16.79
CA TYR A 143 -19.81 1.86 -15.97
C TYR A 143 -19.85 2.21 -14.47
N ASP A 144 -20.66 3.19 -14.06
CA ASP A 144 -20.74 3.72 -12.69
C ASP A 144 -21.02 2.66 -11.60
N MET A 145 -21.93 1.74 -11.90
CA MET A 145 -22.31 0.64 -11.01
C MET A 145 -21.13 -0.32 -10.79
N THR A 146 -20.37 -0.60 -11.85
CA THR A 146 -19.20 -1.46 -11.82
C THR A 146 -18.07 -0.78 -11.04
N TYR A 147 -17.80 0.49 -11.33
CA TYR A 147 -16.88 1.33 -10.56
C TYR A 147 -17.15 1.24 -9.06
N THR A 148 -18.40 1.46 -8.65
CA THR A 148 -18.77 1.46 -7.22
C THR A 148 -18.53 0.09 -6.57
N LYS A 149 -18.83 -1.02 -7.26
CA LYS A 149 -18.58 -2.37 -6.73
C LYS A 149 -17.08 -2.67 -6.63
N MET A 150 -16.30 -2.27 -7.63
CA MET A 150 -14.86 -2.45 -7.65
C MET A 150 -14.16 -1.60 -6.59
N GLN A 151 -14.59 -0.36 -6.39
CA GLN A 151 -14.13 0.50 -5.29
C GLN A 151 -14.32 -0.17 -3.93
N LYS A 152 -15.49 -0.76 -3.68
CA LYS A 152 -15.72 -1.52 -2.44
C LYS A 152 -14.81 -2.75 -2.32
N ALA A 153 -14.58 -3.46 -3.42
CA ALA A 153 -13.70 -4.63 -3.42
C ALA A 153 -12.23 -4.23 -3.17
N ALA A 154 -11.74 -3.17 -3.82
CA ALA A 154 -10.42 -2.60 -3.57
C ALA A 154 -10.29 -2.15 -2.10
N GLY A 155 -11.29 -1.42 -1.59
CA GLY A 155 -11.37 -1.01 -0.19
C GLY A 155 -11.32 -2.19 0.80
N ALA A 156 -11.93 -3.32 0.48
CA ALA A 156 -11.85 -4.53 1.32
C ALA A 156 -10.43 -5.09 1.41
N PHE A 157 -9.70 -5.14 0.29
CA PHE A 157 -8.30 -5.56 0.30
C PHE A 157 -7.38 -4.56 1.00
N GLY A 158 -7.59 -3.25 0.79
CA GLY A 158 -6.88 -2.20 1.53
C GLY A 158 -7.15 -2.27 3.05
N PHE A 159 -8.39 -2.58 3.45
CA PHE A 159 -8.74 -2.84 4.84
C PHE A 159 -7.94 -4.02 5.40
N LEU A 160 -7.92 -5.16 4.71
CA LEU A 160 -7.13 -6.33 5.16
C LEU A 160 -5.64 -6.01 5.28
N ALA A 161 -5.06 -5.32 4.28
CA ALA A 161 -3.67 -4.86 4.32
C ALA A 161 -3.40 -3.95 5.52
N SER A 162 -4.35 -3.07 5.87
CA SER A 162 -4.23 -2.18 7.02
C SER A 162 -4.24 -2.94 8.36
N ILE A 163 -5.08 -3.96 8.51
CA ILE A 163 -5.11 -4.80 9.71
C ILE A 163 -3.79 -5.56 9.87
N LEU A 164 -3.25 -6.11 8.78
CA LEU A 164 -1.93 -6.75 8.77
C LEU A 164 -0.79 -5.74 9.06
N GLY A 165 -0.92 -4.50 8.59
CA GLY A 165 0.00 -3.42 8.92
C GLY A 165 -0.03 -3.04 10.40
N TYR A 166 -1.20 -3.03 11.03
CA TYR A 166 -1.32 -2.87 12.48
C TYR A 166 -0.77 -4.06 13.24
N TYR A 167 -1.00 -5.29 12.76
CA TYR A 167 -0.37 -6.48 13.33
C TYR A 167 1.15 -6.37 13.33
N SER A 168 1.74 -5.94 12.21
CA SER A 168 3.18 -5.70 12.08
C SER A 168 3.66 -4.61 13.05
N THR A 169 2.86 -3.55 13.23
CA THR A 169 3.17 -2.48 14.19
C THR A 169 3.15 -3.00 15.63
N ALA A 170 2.14 -3.81 15.98
CA ALA A 170 2.05 -4.44 17.29
C ALA A 170 3.22 -5.39 17.53
N HIS A 171 3.64 -6.16 16.53
CA HIS A 171 4.82 -7.03 16.62
C HIS A 171 6.07 -6.24 17.05
N TYR A 172 6.37 -5.13 16.38
CA TYR A 172 7.56 -4.33 16.70
C TYR A 172 7.46 -3.66 18.07
N LEU A 173 6.31 -3.08 18.43
CA LEU A 173 6.13 -2.40 19.72
C LEU A 173 6.17 -3.38 20.90
N LEU A 174 5.58 -4.57 20.76
CA LEU A 174 5.58 -5.58 21.82
C LEU A 174 6.94 -6.25 21.99
N ALA A 175 7.68 -6.44 20.89
CA ALA A 175 9.04 -6.94 20.94
C ALA A 175 9.97 -5.97 21.69
N ASP A 176 9.86 -4.66 21.42
CA ASP A 176 10.68 -3.64 22.04
C ASP A 176 10.28 -3.36 23.51
N GLY A 177 8.98 -3.18 23.78
CA GLY A 177 8.51 -2.78 25.10
C GLY A 177 8.38 -3.93 26.10
N PHE A 178 8.04 -5.14 25.65
CA PHE A 178 7.71 -6.27 26.52
C PHE A 178 8.56 -7.52 26.25
N GLY A 179 9.45 -7.50 25.25
CA GLY A 179 10.19 -8.70 24.81
C GLY A 179 9.29 -9.80 24.23
N PHE A 180 8.03 -9.48 23.89
CA PHE A 180 7.07 -10.44 23.38
C PHE A 180 6.98 -10.36 21.86
N HIS A 181 7.33 -11.45 21.19
CA HIS A 181 7.37 -11.52 19.73
C HIS A 181 6.10 -12.16 19.17
N LEU A 182 5.28 -11.37 18.49
CA LEU A 182 4.18 -11.89 17.67
C LEU A 182 4.72 -12.68 16.46
N PRO A 183 4.12 -13.81 16.07
CA PRO A 183 4.65 -14.61 14.97
C PRO A 183 4.43 -13.94 13.59
N MET A 184 5.51 -13.46 12.97
CA MET A 184 5.47 -12.91 11.62
C MET A 184 5.59 -13.98 10.51
N GLY A 185 5.95 -15.21 10.87
CA GLY A 185 6.18 -16.31 9.94
C GLY A 185 7.43 -16.09 9.07
N ASP A 186 8.62 -16.18 9.67
CA ASP A 186 9.90 -16.00 8.96
C ASP A 186 10.08 -17.03 7.84
N THR A 187 10.17 -16.54 6.61
CA THR A 187 10.38 -17.37 5.42
C THR A 187 11.85 -17.48 5.01
N SER A 188 12.72 -16.65 5.59
CA SER A 188 14.13 -16.54 5.21
C SER A 188 14.90 -17.84 5.44
N ALA A 189 14.56 -18.59 6.50
CA ALA A 189 15.19 -19.86 6.85
C ALA A 189 15.06 -20.92 5.73
N ARG A 190 13.91 -20.96 5.03
CA ARG A 190 13.67 -21.91 3.94
C ARG A 190 14.55 -21.63 2.72
N PHE A 191 14.87 -20.35 2.46
CA PHE A 191 15.70 -19.95 1.34
C PHE A 191 17.20 -20.13 1.63
N LYS A 192 17.65 -19.88 2.87
CA LYS A 192 19.03 -20.18 3.29
C LYS A 192 19.34 -21.69 3.18
N SER A 193 18.39 -22.54 3.58
CA SER A 193 18.53 -24.00 3.45
C SER A 193 18.64 -24.45 1.99
N ARG A 194 17.85 -23.85 1.08
CA ARG A 194 17.89 -24.19 -0.34
C ARG A 194 19.18 -23.74 -1.03
N ALA A 195 19.69 -22.55 -0.72
CA ALA A 195 20.96 -22.06 -1.25
C ALA A 195 22.15 -22.94 -0.82
N ASN A 196 22.17 -23.37 0.44
CA ASN A 196 23.21 -24.28 0.95
C ASN A 196 23.17 -25.67 0.31
N ASN A 197 21.99 -26.18 -0.04
CA ASN A 197 21.88 -27.47 -0.73
C ASN A 197 22.34 -27.36 -2.19
N THR A 198 21.96 -26.29 -2.90
CA THR A 198 22.44 -26.06 -4.27
C THR A 198 23.96 -25.84 -4.35
N ALA A 199 24.55 -25.17 -3.36
CA ALA A 199 26.00 -25.03 -3.28
C ALA A 199 26.71 -26.39 -3.09
N LYS A 200 26.16 -27.28 -2.25
CA LYS A 200 26.69 -28.64 -2.06
C LYS A 200 26.56 -29.51 -3.31
N ASP A 201 25.47 -29.38 -4.07
CA ASP A 201 25.26 -30.13 -5.30
C ASP A 201 26.18 -29.68 -6.46
N LEU A 202 26.70 -28.45 -6.40
CA LEU A 202 27.68 -27.92 -7.36
C LEU A 202 29.13 -28.30 -7.02
N GLU A 203 29.39 -28.72 -5.78
CA GLU A 203 30.69 -29.15 -5.28
C GLU A 203 30.90 -30.68 -5.35
N ALA A 204 29.87 -31.44 -5.78
CA ALA A 204 29.87 -32.90 -5.92
C ALA A 204 29.97 -33.34 -7.40
#